data_AF-X0VLU4-F1
#
_entry.id   AF-X0VLU4-F1
#
_cell.length_a   1.000
_cell.length_b   1.000
_cell.length_c   1.000
_cell.angle_alpha   90.00
_cell.angle_beta   90.00
_cell.angle_gamma   90.00
#
_symmetry.space_group_name_H-M   'P 1'
#
loop_
_entity.id
_entity.type
_entity.pdbx_description
1 polymer ?
#
loop_
_entity_poly.entity_id
_entity_poly.type
_entity_poly.pdbx_seq_one_letter_code
_entity_poly.pdbx_strand_id
1 'polypeptide(L)'
;RLPLWNPYIGTGIPVIETSVFAILHPFTLLYTVLPFEQANSVSAILRLAPAGLGMFLLLRVLGGGVAASLLGGMLFMLSTFHLAFRFHPLPNVSGLLPFLLLLSELALRGASARRCGAAWALLGALALVGAHGETAVHVLAVTWAYHLLRAVSVEHGSRWSSIRRALMFLGGSSALALLAATAVVWGHVLAIVDSNALHIRQGLMRPLPPIHLFSFVVPTSFRPGLHAAYLGVIPLLLAARGLVARGPFPAWPWAIIGG
;
A
#
# COMPACT_ATOMS: atom_id res chain seq x y z
N ARG A 1 20.47 14.86 18.91
CA ARG A 1 19.38 14.63 19.88
C ARG A 1 18.08 14.61 19.09
N LEU A 2 17.24 13.57 19.19
CA LEU A 2 15.92 13.57 18.55
C LEU A 2 15.00 14.56 19.30
N PRO A 3 14.38 15.55 18.62
CA PRO A 3 13.43 16.42 19.26
C PRO A 3 12.18 15.61 19.59
N LEU A 4 11.89 15.43 20.88
CA LEU A 4 10.69 14.70 21.33
C LEU A 4 9.44 15.59 21.27
N TRP A 5 9.63 16.91 21.24
CA TRP A 5 8.58 17.91 21.28
C TRP A 5 8.75 18.95 20.18
N ASN A 6 7.67 19.26 19.45
CA ASN A 6 7.63 20.33 18.47
C ASN A 6 6.75 21.46 19.00
N PRO A 7 7.31 22.60 19.46
CA PRO A 7 6.54 23.70 20.04
C PRO A 7 5.84 24.57 18.97
N TYR A 8 6.12 24.35 17.69
CA TYR A 8 5.64 25.21 16.60
C TYR A 8 4.28 24.83 16.04
N ILE A 9 3.65 23.76 16.57
CA ILE A 9 2.32 23.31 16.12
C ILE A 9 1.38 23.31 17.33
N GLY A 10 0.33 24.13 17.26
CA GLY A 10 -0.62 24.29 18.35
C GLY A 10 0.05 24.75 19.65
N THR A 11 -0.25 24.08 20.75
CA THR A 11 0.43 24.25 22.06
C THR A 11 1.68 23.38 22.21
N GLY A 12 2.15 22.81 21.10
CA GLY A 12 3.20 21.82 21.01
C GLY A 12 2.67 20.40 20.89
N ILE A 13 3.39 19.56 20.14
CA ILE A 13 3.03 18.16 19.92
C ILE A 13 4.24 17.21 20.08
N PRO A 14 4.02 15.99 20.60
CA PRO A 14 5.06 14.96 20.64
C PRO A 14 5.40 14.48 19.22
N VAL A 15 6.69 14.51 18.90
CA VAL A 15 7.20 14.34 17.54
C VAL A 15 7.25 12.87 17.11
N ILE A 16 7.54 11.95 18.03
CA ILE A 16 7.56 10.50 17.77
C ILE A 16 6.15 9.91 17.74
N GLU A 17 5.24 10.46 18.53
CA GLU A 17 3.87 9.97 18.68
C GLU A 17 2.95 10.44 17.54
N THR A 18 3.43 11.39 16.73
CA THR A 18 2.69 11.91 15.59
C THR A 18 3.04 11.13 14.33
N SER A 19 2.08 10.32 13.87
CA SER A 19 2.23 9.56 12.62
C SER A 19 2.55 10.45 11.43
N VAL A 20 2.08 11.70 11.43
CA VAL A 20 2.18 12.70 10.34
C VAL A 20 3.62 12.96 9.86
N PHE A 21 4.62 12.84 10.73
CA PHE A 21 6.01 13.17 10.33
C PHE A 21 6.80 12.00 9.75
N ALA A 22 6.32 10.75 9.88
CA ALA A 22 7.03 9.57 9.37
C ALA A 22 8.53 9.57 9.71
N ILE A 23 8.90 9.93 10.94
CA ILE A 23 10.31 10.22 11.29
C ILE A 23 11.20 8.99 11.18
N LEU A 24 10.61 7.82 11.45
CA LEU A 24 11.29 6.54 11.32
C LEU A 24 11.30 6.02 9.88
N HIS A 25 10.64 6.71 8.94
CA HIS A 25 10.64 6.31 7.55
C HIS A 25 11.96 6.71 6.88
N PRO A 26 12.61 5.82 6.11
CA PRO A 26 13.94 6.06 5.55
C PRO A 26 14.00 7.32 4.68
N PHE A 27 12.91 7.65 3.97
CA PHE A 27 12.86 8.86 3.15
C PHE A 27 12.87 10.15 3.98
N THR A 28 12.30 10.13 5.19
CA THR A 28 12.31 11.30 6.07
C THR A 28 13.70 11.51 6.69
N LEU A 29 14.45 10.43 6.91
CA LEU A 29 15.83 10.51 7.42
C LEU A 29 16.77 11.24 6.46
N LEU A 30 16.46 11.31 5.15
CA LEU A 30 17.25 12.08 4.18
C LEU A 30 17.34 13.57 4.55
N TYR A 31 16.29 14.13 5.15
CA TYR A 31 16.24 15.52 5.59
C TYR A 31 17.16 15.80 6.79
N THR A 32 17.71 14.76 7.43
CA THR A 32 18.71 14.91 8.50
C THR A 32 20.14 15.02 7.99
N VAL A 33 20.38 14.62 6.73
CA VAL A 33 21.73 14.54 6.13
C VAL A 33 21.88 15.53 4.97
N LEU A 34 20.83 15.76 4.19
CA LEU A 34 20.85 16.60 3.00
C LEU A 34 20.17 17.96 3.25
N PRO A 35 20.61 19.04 2.56
CA PRO A 35 19.86 20.29 2.47
C PRO A 35 18.43 20.06 1.98
N PHE A 36 17.49 20.88 2.47
CA PHE A 36 16.05 20.69 2.23
C PHE A 36 15.68 20.46 0.75
N GLU A 37 16.19 21.29 -0.17
CA GLU A 37 15.89 21.17 -1.60
C GLU A 37 16.36 19.82 -2.17
N GLN A 38 17.58 19.42 -1.83
CA GLN A 38 18.15 18.13 -2.28
C GLN A 38 17.40 16.95 -1.65
N ALA A 39 17.13 17.01 -0.34
CA ALA A 39 16.36 16.01 0.37
C ALA A 39 14.97 15.82 -0.26
N ASN A 40 14.31 16.92 -0.64
CA ASN A 40 12.99 16.91 -1.23
C ASN A 40 12.97 16.30 -2.65
N SER A 41 13.91 16.69 -3.52
CA SER A 41 14.02 16.11 -4.86
C SER A 41 14.39 14.63 -4.82
N VAL A 42 15.38 14.25 -3.98
CA VAL A 42 15.83 12.87 -3.84
C VAL A 42 14.73 12.00 -3.23
N SER A 43 14.02 12.50 -2.21
CA SER A 43 12.89 11.79 -1.61
C SER A 43 11.76 11.53 -2.61
N ALA A 44 11.45 12.50 -3.48
CA ALA A 44 10.45 12.31 -4.52
C ALA A 44 10.82 11.15 -5.46
N ILE A 45 12.08 11.04 -5.88
CA ILE A 45 12.55 9.95 -6.74
C ILE A 45 12.54 8.61 -5.98
N LEU A 46 13.05 8.61 -4.75
CA LEU A 46 13.16 7.40 -3.92
C LEU A 46 11.80 6.87 -3.46
N ARG A 47 10.76 7.70 -3.42
CA ARG A 47 9.38 7.24 -3.21
C ARG A 47 8.81 6.50 -4.42
N LEU A 48 9.21 6.91 -5.63
CA LEU A 48 8.72 6.35 -6.89
C LEU A 48 9.46 5.08 -7.30
N ALA A 49 10.79 5.05 -7.15
CA ALA A 49 11.61 3.94 -7.62
C ALA A 49 11.20 2.57 -7.04
N PRO A 50 10.91 2.41 -5.72
CA PRO A 50 10.40 1.16 -5.16
C PRO A 50 9.06 0.75 -5.75
N ALA A 51 8.15 1.70 -6.02
CA ALA A 51 6.86 1.40 -6.63
C ALA A 51 7.05 0.71 -8.00
N GLY A 52 7.92 1.26 -8.84
CA GLY A 52 8.22 0.69 -10.16
C GLY A 52 8.96 -0.65 -10.07
N LEU A 53 9.99 -0.73 -9.22
CA LEU A 53 10.77 -1.94 -9.03
C LEU A 53 9.91 -3.10 -8.48
N GLY A 54 9.11 -2.83 -7.44
CA GLY A 54 8.22 -3.83 -6.86
C GLY A 54 7.22 -4.35 -7.88
N MET A 55 6.66 -3.46 -8.70
CA MET A 55 5.72 -3.86 -9.76
C MET A 55 6.40 -4.67 -10.85
N PHE A 56 7.60 -4.28 -11.29
CA PHE A 56 8.41 -5.07 -12.21
C PHE A 56 8.63 -6.49 -11.67
N LEU A 57 9.09 -6.62 -10.42
CA LEU A 57 9.37 -7.92 -9.80
C LEU A 57 8.09 -8.76 -9.64
N LEU A 58 6.98 -8.14 -9.21
CA LEU A 58 5.68 -8.79 -9.12
C LEU A 58 5.26 -9.37 -10.47
N LEU A 59 5.34 -8.58 -11.55
CA LEU A 59 4.97 -9.04 -12.89
C LEU A 59 5.87 -10.16 -13.39
N ARG A 60 7.17 -10.12 -13.08
CA ARG A 60 8.11 -11.21 -13.38
C ARG A 60 7.73 -12.50 -12.68
N VAL A 61 7.41 -12.43 -11.38
CA VAL A 61 6.93 -13.61 -10.64
C VAL A 61 5.60 -14.09 -11.22
N LEU A 62 4.70 -13.18 -11.58
CA LEU A 62 3.45 -13.54 -12.26
C LEU A 62 3.63 -14.07 -13.70
N GLY A 63 4.85 -14.24 -14.20
CA GLY A 63 5.12 -14.84 -15.50
C GLY A 63 5.07 -13.86 -16.68
N GLY A 64 4.98 -12.55 -16.42
CA GLY A 64 5.08 -11.53 -17.46
C GLY A 64 6.51 -11.46 -18.03
N GLY A 65 6.65 -11.27 -19.34
CA GLY A 65 7.96 -11.07 -19.99
C GLY A 65 8.68 -9.81 -19.49
N VAL A 66 9.96 -9.65 -19.84
CA VAL A 66 10.78 -8.51 -19.39
C VAL A 66 10.20 -7.17 -19.86
N ALA A 67 9.87 -7.04 -21.14
CA ALA A 67 9.31 -5.80 -21.70
C ALA A 67 7.96 -5.43 -21.05
N ALA A 68 7.05 -6.39 -20.91
CA ALA A 68 5.76 -6.18 -20.25
C ALA A 68 5.93 -5.79 -18.76
N SER A 69 6.90 -6.38 -18.07
CA SER A 69 7.19 -6.08 -16.67
C SER A 69 7.81 -4.68 -16.51
N LEU A 70 8.70 -4.27 -17.42
CA LEU A 70 9.28 -2.93 -17.43
C LEU A 70 8.20 -1.88 -17.67
N LEU A 71 7.35 -2.09 -18.68
CA LEU A 71 6.24 -1.20 -18.98
C LEU A 71 5.27 -1.11 -17.79
N GLY A 72 4.88 -2.23 -17.20
CA GLY A 72 4.00 -2.23 -16.03
C GLY A 72 4.62 -1.54 -14.81
N GLY A 73 5.91 -1.72 -14.58
CA GLY A 73 6.66 -1.00 -13.55
C GLY A 73 6.65 0.52 -13.78
N MET A 74 6.93 0.96 -15.00
CA MET A 74 6.90 2.38 -15.38
C MET A 74 5.50 2.98 -15.24
N LEU A 75 4.46 2.28 -15.71
CA LEU A 75 3.08 2.74 -15.62
C LEU A 75 2.60 2.87 -14.17
N PHE A 76 2.99 1.94 -13.27
CA PHE A 76 2.64 2.03 -11.86
C PHE A 76 3.38 3.17 -11.16
N MET A 77 4.69 3.29 -11.39
CA MET A 77 5.54 4.34 -10.84
C MET A 77 5.09 5.73 -11.28
N LEU A 78 4.73 5.90 -12.55
CA LEU A 78 4.35 7.17 -13.16
C LEU A 78 2.82 7.37 -13.20
N SER A 79 2.07 6.59 -12.42
CA SER A 79 0.62 6.75 -12.36
C SER A 79 0.25 8.13 -11.81
N THR A 80 -0.92 8.65 -12.20
CA THR A 80 -1.40 9.96 -11.76
C THR A 80 -1.38 10.10 -10.24
N PHE A 81 -1.69 9.02 -9.51
CA PHE A 81 -1.65 9.00 -8.06
C PHE A 81 -0.22 9.25 -7.53
N HIS A 82 0.76 8.48 -7.98
CA HIS A 82 2.14 8.63 -7.53
C HIS A 82 2.75 9.97 -7.94
N LEU A 83 2.48 10.44 -9.15
CA LEU A 83 2.97 11.74 -9.62
C LEU A 83 2.32 12.89 -8.86
N ALA A 84 0.99 12.88 -8.66
CA ALA A 84 0.29 13.94 -7.93
C ALA A 84 0.75 14.03 -6.48
N PHE A 85 1.00 12.88 -5.83
CA PHE A 85 1.33 12.82 -4.41
C PHE A 85 2.83 12.63 -4.11
N ARG A 86 3.74 12.80 -5.09
CA ARG A 86 5.19 12.58 -4.92
C ARG A 86 5.86 13.34 -3.77
N PHE A 87 5.33 14.51 -3.42
CA PHE A 87 5.79 15.35 -2.31
C PHE A 87 5.00 15.15 -1.01
N HIS A 88 4.02 14.25 -1.03
CA HIS A 88 3.19 13.86 0.11
C HIS A 88 3.63 12.49 0.65
N PRO A 89 3.18 12.08 1.84
CA PRO A 89 3.54 10.78 2.41
C PRO A 89 2.83 9.57 1.77
N LEU A 90 1.80 9.77 0.92
CA LEU A 90 1.03 8.67 0.34
C LEU A 90 1.89 7.65 -0.44
N PRO A 91 2.88 8.07 -1.25
CA PRO A 91 3.80 7.16 -1.93
C PRO A 91 4.72 6.35 -1.00
N ASN A 92 4.98 6.81 0.23
CA ASN A 92 5.74 6.02 1.22
C ASN A 92 5.07 4.66 1.48
N VAL A 93 3.73 4.65 1.38
CA VAL A 93 2.89 3.50 1.71
C VAL A 93 2.46 2.76 0.45
N SER A 94 1.87 3.48 -0.50
CA SER A 94 1.36 2.89 -1.75
C SER A 94 2.45 2.29 -2.64
N GLY A 95 3.68 2.83 -2.59
CA GLY A 95 4.82 2.26 -3.31
C GLY A 95 5.25 0.87 -2.81
N LEU A 96 4.84 0.48 -1.60
CA LEU A 96 5.14 -0.84 -1.02
C LEU A 96 4.13 -1.92 -1.44
N LEU A 97 2.96 -1.54 -1.98
CA LEU A 97 1.91 -2.47 -2.38
C LEU A 97 2.43 -3.60 -3.28
N PRO A 98 3.20 -3.33 -4.37
CA PRO A 98 3.64 -4.41 -5.25
C PRO A 98 4.58 -5.40 -4.57
N PHE A 99 5.40 -4.96 -3.62
CA PHE A 99 6.29 -5.85 -2.85
C PHE A 99 5.51 -6.74 -1.88
N LEU A 100 4.48 -6.20 -1.23
CA LEU A 100 3.63 -7.00 -0.35
C LEU A 100 2.90 -8.10 -1.15
N LEU A 101 2.39 -7.76 -2.34
CA LEU A 101 1.79 -8.74 -3.27
C LEU A 101 2.82 -9.75 -3.79
N LEU A 102 4.04 -9.31 -4.08
CA LEU A 102 5.14 -10.17 -4.52
C LEU A 102 5.48 -11.22 -3.45
N LEU A 103 5.60 -10.81 -2.18
CA LEU A 103 5.88 -11.72 -1.07
C LEU A 103 4.75 -12.71 -0.83
N SER A 104 3.51 -12.26 -0.99
CA SER A 104 2.34 -13.14 -1.01
C SER A 104 2.43 -14.20 -2.11
N GLU A 105 2.82 -13.82 -3.32
CA GLU A 105 2.95 -14.74 -4.46
C GLU A 105 4.10 -15.74 -4.27
N LEU A 106 5.24 -15.28 -3.77
CA LEU A 106 6.39 -16.14 -3.48
C LEU A 106 6.04 -17.19 -2.42
N ALA A 107 5.37 -16.78 -1.33
CA ALA A 107 4.93 -17.71 -0.28
C ALA A 107 3.98 -18.78 -0.82
N LEU A 108 3.02 -18.41 -1.67
CA LEU A 108 2.06 -19.33 -2.29
C LEU A 108 2.73 -20.30 -3.28
N ARG A 109 3.86 -19.91 -3.88
CA ARG A 109 4.65 -20.74 -4.80
C ARG A 109 5.69 -21.64 -4.11
N GLY A 110 5.61 -21.76 -2.80
CA GLY A 110 6.49 -22.65 -2.03
C GLY A 110 7.79 -22.02 -1.56
N ALA A 111 7.98 -20.71 -1.69
CA ALA A 111 9.05 -20.03 -0.97
C ALA A 111 8.82 -20.14 0.55
N SER A 112 9.89 -19.98 1.33
CA SER A 112 9.80 -20.09 2.79
C SER A 112 8.81 -19.09 3.39
N ALA A 113 7.67 -19.58 3.88
CA ALA A 113 6.62 -18.77 4.49
C ALA A 113 7.15 -17.89 5.64
N ARG A 114 8.13 -18.39 6.41
CA ARG A 114 8.79 -17.61 7.47
C ARG A 114 9.57 -16.42 6.92
N ARG A 115 10.38 -16.62 5.86
CA ARG A 115 11.17 -15.54 5.26
C ARG A 115 10.26 -14.51 4.57
N CYS A 116 9.28 -15.00 3.80
CA CYS A 116 8.28 -14.14 3.16
C CYS A 116 7.47 -13.37 4.20
N GLY A 117 7.05 -14.01 5.29
CA GLY A 117 6.28 -13.38 6.37
C GLY A 117 7.10 -12.34 7.14
N ALA A 118 8.37 -12.61 7.42
CA ALA A 118 9.27 -11.63 8.04
C ALA A 118 9.50 -10.41 7.15
N ALA A 119 9.77 -10.62 5.86
CA ALA A 119 9.90 -9.52 4.89
C ALA A 119 8.59 -8.74 4.74
N TRP A 120 7.45 -9.44 4.74
CA TRP A 120 6.13 -8.83 4.64
C TRP A 120 5.86 -7.98 5.88
N ALA A 121 6.18 -8.49 7.07
CA ALA A 121 6.04 -7.76 8.32
C ALA A 121 6.90 -6.49 8.36
N LEU A 122 8.13 -6.55 7.85
CA LEU A 122 9.01 -5.39 7.74
C LEU A 122 8.41 -4.31 6.82
N LEU A 123 7.97 -4.69 5.62
CA LEU A 123 7.34 -3.75 4.69
C LEU A 123 5.98 -3.24 5.19
N GLY A 124 5.22 -4.08 5.88
CA GLY A 124 3.99 -3.70 6.56
C GLY A 124 4.23 -2.69 7.68
N ALA A 125 5.29 -2.88 8.48
CA ALA A 125 5.68 -1.91 9.49
C ALA A 125 6.09 -0.57 8.86
N LEU A 126 6.86 -0.59 7.76
CA LEU A 126 7.20 0.60 6.99
C LEU A 126 5.96 1.33 6.46
N ALA A 127 4.97 0.58 5.96
CA ALA A 127 3.68 1.13 5.53
C ALA A 127 2.92 1.80 6.69
N LEU A 128 2.91 1.20 7.88
CA LEU A 128 2.25 1.75 9.07
C LEU A 128 2.92 3.03 9.57
N VAL A 129 4.25 3.11 9.53
CA VAL A 129 5.00 4.33 9.92
C VAL A 129 5.13 5.36 8.80
N GLY A 130 4.58 5.08 7.61
CA GLY A 130 4.71 5.92 6.41
C GLY A 130 3.90 7.22 6.42
N ALA A 131 3.42 7.68 7.58
CA ALA A 131 2.65 8.90 7.79
C ALA A 131 1.28 8.99 7.12
N HIS A 132 0.72 7.86 6.69
CA HIS A 132 -0.62 7.88 6.13
C HIS A 132 -1.41 6.60 6.39
N GLY A 133 -2.06 6.56 7.56
CA GLY A 133 -2.80 5.38 8.04
C GLY A 133 -3.93 4.94 7.11
N GLU A 134 -4.65 5.87 6.50
CA GLU A 134 -5.73 5.53 5.55
C GLU A 134 -5.19 4.75 4.35
N THR A 135 -4.13 5.24 3.68
CA THR A 135 -3.52 4.49 2.58
C THR A 135 -2.91 3.17 3.06
N ALA A 136 -2.40 3.09 4.29
CA ALA A 136 -1.90 1.83 4.84
C ALA A 136 -3.02 0.79 4.98
N VAL A 137 -4.19 1.19 5.47
CA VAL A 137 -5.38 0.33 5.53
C VAL A 137 -5.76 -0.16 4.13
N HIS A 138 -5.79 0.72 3.12
CA HIS A 138 -6.11 0.33 1.74
C HIS A 138 -5.09 -0.67 1.17
N VAL A 139 -3.79 -0.42 1.33
CA VAL A 139 -2.71 -1.29 0.84
C VAL A 139 -2.76 -2.67 1.51
N LEU A 140 -2.95 -2.70 2.84
CA LEU A 140 -3.06 -3.95 3.58
C LEU A 140 -4.34 -4.72 3.20
N ALA A 141 -5.47 -4.03 3.06
CA ALA A 141 -6.74 -4.64 2.66
C ALA A 141 -6.64 -5.27 1.26
N VAL A 142 -6.07 -4.55 0.28
CA VAL A 142 -5.84 -5.09 -1.08
C VAL A 142 -4.91 -6.30 -1.04
N THR A 143 -3.85 -6.25 -0.23
CA THR A 143 -2.90 -7.36 -0.09
C THR A 143 -3.55 -8.59 0.53
N TRP A 144 -4.36 -8.41 1.58
CA TRP A 144 -5.13 -9.49 2.22
C TRP A 144 -6.11 -10.11 1.23
N ALA A 145 -6.92 -9.29 0.56
CA ALA A 145 -7.88 -9.76 -0.43
C ALA A 145 -7.19 -10.54 -1.55
N TYR A 146 -6.10 -9.99 -2.11
CA TYR A 146 -5.30 -10.67 -3.14
C TYR A 146 -4.77 -12.02 -2.67
N HIS A 147 -4.11 -12.09 -1.50
CA HIS A 147 -3.51 -13.33 -1.02
C HIS A 147 -4.56 -14.40 -0.72
N LEU A 148 -5.70 -14.04 -0.13
CA LEU A 148 -6.80 -14.97 0.12
C LEU A 148 -7.40 -15.52 -1.18
N LEU A 149 -7.65 -14.65 -2.17
CA LEU A 149 -8.16 -15.08 -3.47
C LEU A 149 -7.17 -16.01 -4.18
N ARG A 150 -5.86 -15.69 -4.11
CA ARG A 150 -4.80 -16.51 -4.71
C ARG A 150 -4.58 -17.84 -3.99
N ALA A 151 -4.69 -17.88 -2.66
CA ALA A 151 -4.56 -19.11 -1.89
C ALA A 151 -5.63 -20.15 -2.29
N VAL A 152 -6.85 -19.71 -2.57
CA VAL A 152 -7.96 -20.58 -3.00
C VAL A 152 -7.79 -21.04 -4.45
N SER A 153 -7.14 -20.25 -5.31
CA SER A 153 -7.02 -20.54 -6.75
C SER A 153 -5.76 -21.33 -7.13
N VAL A 154 -4.71 -21.34 -6.30
CA VAL A 154 -3.43 -22.01 -6.59
C VAL A 154 -3.33 -23.40 -5.95
N GLU A 155 -3.97 -23.63 -4.79
CA GLU A 155 -3.85 -24.91 -4.09
C GLU A 155 -4.83 -25.97 -4.61
N HIS A 156 -4.30 -27.16 -4.92
CA HIS A 156 -5.08 -28.33 -5.37
C HIS A 156 -5.63 -29.18 -4.21
N GLY A 157 -5.57 -28.67 -2.99
CA GLY A 157 -5.98 -29.36 -1.76
C GLY A 157 -7.36 -28.94 -1.26
N SER A 158 -7.66 -29.26 0.00
CA SER A 158 -8.88 -28.77 0.66
C SER A 158 -8.84 -27.25 0.79
N ARG A 159 -9.82 -26.57 0.19
CA ARG A 159 -10.00 -25.10 0.25
C ARG A 159 -9.92 -24.54 1.67
N TRP A 160 -10.41 -25.28 2.66
CA TRP A 160 -10.34 -24.88 4.07
C TRP A 160 -8.91 -24.80 4.59
N SER A 161 -8.08 -25.78 4.22
CA SER A 161 -6.67 -25.81 4.62
C SER A 161 -5.88 -24.64 4.00
N SER A 162 -6.19 -24.28 2.76
CA SER A 162 -5.63 -23.13 2.04
C SER A 162 -5.95 -21.82 2.73
N ILE A 163 -7.23 -21.61 3.05
CA ILE A 163 -7.71 -20.40 3.74
C ILE A 163 -7.05 -20.30 5.11
N ARG A 164 -6.99 -21.40 5.88
CA ARG A 164 -6.34 -21.41 7.20
C ARG A 164 -4.86 -21.03 7.10
N ARG A 165 -4.11 -21.58 6.14
CA ARG A 165 -2.69 -21.23 5.93
C ARG A 165 -2.52 -19.76 5.55
N ALA A 166 -3.35 -19.26 4.65
CA ALA A 166 -3.35 -17.86 4.23
C ALA A 166 -3.64 -16.93 5.41
N LEU A 167 -4.65 -17.25 6.24
CA LEU A 167 -4.98 -16.48 7.44
C LEU A 167 -3.86 -16.51 8.48
N MET A 168 -3.20 -17.66 8.69
CA MET A 168 -2.04 -17.73 9.60
C MET A 168 -0.87 -16.90 9.09
N PHE A 169 -0.57 -16.95 7.78
CA PHE A 169 0.48 -16.13 7.18
C PHE A 169 0.18 -14.65 7.30
N LEU A 170 -1.01 -14.22 6.87
CA LEU A 170 -1.43 -12.82 6.90
C LEU A 170 -1.57 -12.30 8.33
N GLY A 171 -2.20 -13.06 9.21
CA GLY A 171 -2.38 -12.72 10.62
C GLY A 171 -1.05 -12.62 11.36
N GLY A 172 -0.17 -13.61 11.19
CA GLY A 172 1.16 -13.61 11.81
C GLY A 172 2.04 -12.46 11.32
N SER A 173 2.04 -12.20 10.00
CA SER A 173 2.84 -11.12 9.41
C SER A 173 2.29 -9.73 9.78
N SER A 174 0.96 -9.57 9.84
CA SER A 174 0.31 -8.32 10.26
C SER A 174 0.51 -8.04 11.74
N ALA A 175 0.41 -9.06 12.60
CA ALA A 175 0.72 -8.94 14.02
C ALA A 175 2.17 -8.54 14.25
N LEU A 176 3.11 -9.13 13.52
CA LEU A 176 4.53 -8.77 13.60
C LEU A 176 4.80 -7.35 13.07
N ALA A 177 4.12 -6.93 12.00
CA ALA A 177 4.19 -5.56 11.49
C ALA A 177 3.68 -4.54 12.52
N LEU A 178 2.53 -4.81 13.15
CA LEU A 178 1.97 -3.98 14.20
C LEU A 178 2.90 -3.93 15.42
N LEU A 179 3.46 -5.07 15.83
CA LEU A 179 4.43 -5.13 16.92
C LEU A 179 5.67 -4.26 16.63
N ALA A 180 6.24 -4.38 15.43
CA ALA A 180 7.38 -3.57 15.01
C ALA A 180 7.04 -2.07 14.91
N ALA A 181 5.81 -1.70 14.55
CA ALA A 181 5.34 -0.32 14.47
C ALA A 181 4.73 0.20 15.78
N THR A 182 4.71 -0.60 16.86
CA THR A 182 3.90 -0.31 18.06
C THR A 182 4.25 1.02 18.70
N ALA A 183 5.53 1.37 18.80
CA ALA A 183 5.94 2.64 19.40
C ALA A 183 5.30 3.88 18.71
N VAL A 184 5.16 3.83 17.38
CA VAL A 184 4.54 4.91 16.60
C VAL A 184 3.02 4.81 16.63
N VAL A 185 2.47 3.60 16.43
CA VAL A 185 1.03 3.37 16.38
C VAL A 185 0.38 3.66 17.73
N TRP A 186 0.98 3.21 18.83
CA TRP A 186 0.46 3.42 20.18
C TRP A 186 0.44 4.90 20.55
N GLY A 187 1.55 5.62 20.34
CA GLY A 187 1.60 7.07 20.56
C GLY A 187 0.55 7.82 19.74
N HIS A 188 0.36 7.42 18.48
CA HIS A 188 -0.65 8.03 17.62
C HIS A 188 -2.08 7.76 18.09
N VAL A 189 -2.37 6.55 18.57
CA VAL A 189 -3.68 6.19 19.12
C VAL A 189 -3.97 7.01 20.38
N LEU A 190 -3.02 7.10 21.31
CA LEU A 190 -3.17 7.94 22.51
C LEU A 190 -3.43 9.39 22.13
N ALA A 191 -2.63 9.93 21.19
CA ALA A 191 -2.82 11.31 20.71
C ALA A 191 -4.20 11.56 20.10
N ILE A 192 -4.83 10.56 19.44
CA ILE A 192 -6.19 10.67 18.91
C ILE A 192 -7.22 10.57 20.03
N VAL A 193 -7.11 9.56 20.89
CA VAL A 193 -8.08 9.30 21.98
C VAL A 193 -8.14 10.47 22.95
N ASP A 194 -6.98 11.03 23.30
CA ASP A 194 -6.87 12.15 24.23
C ASP A 194 -7.12 13.51 23.55
N SER A 195 -7.41 13.52 22.24
CA SER A 195 -7.65 14.78 21.53
C SER A 195 -9.02 15.37 21.87
N ASN A 196 -9.03 16.68 22.14
CA ASN A 196 -10.26 17.46 22.20
C ASN A 196 -11.05 17.40 20.89
N ALA A 197 -10.37 17.24 19.75
CA ALA A 197 -11.01 17.09 18.44
C ALA A 197 -11.88 15.82 18.35
N LEU A 198 -11.43 14.68 18.91
CA LEU A 198 -12.25 13.47 18.97
C LEU A 198 -13.45 13.66 19.89
N HIS A 199 -13.25 14.25 21.07
CA HIS A 199 -14.34 14.53 22.02
C HIS A 199 -15.41 15.46 21.42
N ILE A 200 -14.99 16.51 20.71
CA ILE A 200 -15.90 17.42 19.99
C ILE A 200 -16.61 16.68 18.86
N ARG A 201 -15.90 15.86 18.09
CA ARG A 201 -16.51 15.05 17.02
C ARG A 201 -17.54 14.07 17.56
N GLN A 202 -17.25 13.37 18.66
CA GLN A 202 -18.21 12.46 19.30
C GLN A 202 -19.49 13.19 19.73
N GLY A 203 -19.38 14.44 20.20
CA GLY A 203 -20.54 15.28 20.53
C GLY A 203 -21.29 15.86 19.33
N LEU A 204 -20.65 15.95 18.15
CA LEU A 204 -21.21 16.55 16.93
C LEU A 204 -21.47 15.55 15.79
N MET A 205 -21.24 14.25 16.01
CA MET A 205 -21.33 13.21 14.99
C MET A 205 -22.75 13.11 14.44
N ARG A 206 -22.97 13.73 13.28
CA ARG A 206 -24.10 13.42 12.41
C ARG A 206 -23.75 12.16 11.62
N PRO A 207 -24.68 11.19 11.48
CA PRO A 207 -24.44 10.03 10.64
C PRO A 207 -24.09 10.50 9.22
N LEU A 208 -23.04 9.90 8.65
CA LEU A 208 -22.65 10.16 7.27
C LEU A 208 -23.86 9.88 6.37
N PRO A 209 -24.32 10.88 5.59
CA PRO A 209 -25.40 10.67 4.65
C PRO A 209 -25.06 9.48 3.71
N PRO A 210 -25.98 8.53 3.49
CA PRO A 210 -25.71 7.33 2.67
C PRO A 210 -25.18 7.64 1.27
N ILE A 211 -25.44 8.84 0.74
CA ILE A 211 -24.95 9.29 -0.56
C ILE A 211 -23.42 9.31 -0.67
N HIS A 212 -22.71 9.52 0.45
CA HIS A 212 -21.25 9.48 0.47
C HIS A 212 -20.69 8.05 0.43
N LEU A 213 -21.51 7.01 0.66
CA LEU A 213 -21.10 5.62 0.47
C LEU A 213 -20.86 5.31 -1.02
N PHE A 214 -21.61 5.95 -1.91
CA PHE A 214 -21.42 5.81 -3.36
C PHE A 214 -20.15 6.50 -3.87
N SER A 215 -19.63 7.50 -3.14
CA SER A 215 -18.37 8.19 -3.48
C SER A 215 -17.15 7.27 -3.41
N PHE A 216 -17.23 6.13 -2.71
CA PHE A 216 -16.17 5.11 -2.70
C PHE A 216 -16.13 4.27 -3.99
N VAL A 217 -17.25 4.15 -4.69
CA VAL A 217 -17.37 3.36 -5.93
C VAL A 217 -17.20 4.25 -7.15
N VAL A 218 -17.80 5.44 -7.12
CA VAL A 218 -17.66 6.47 -8.14
C VAL A 218 -17.01 7.67 -7.47
N PRO A 219 -15.69 7.87 -7.63
CA PRO A 219 -15.05 9.05 -7.09
C PRO A 219 -15.72 10.27 -7.71
N THR A 220 -16.52 10.98 -6.92
CA THR A 220 -17.06 12.26 -7.32
C THR A 220 -15.89 13.22 -7.36
N SER A 221 -15.50 13.63 -8.57
CA SER A 221 -14.39 14.54 -8.81
C SER A 221 -14.51 15.78 -7.92
N PHE A 222 -13.39 16.23 -7.35
CA PHE A 222 -13.27 17.46 -6.55
C PHE A 222 -13.67 18.73 -7.35
N ARG A 223 -13.92 18.60 -8.66
CA ARG A 223 -14.46 19.63 -9.55
C ARG A 223 -15.73 19.11 -10.25
N PRO A 224 -16.86 19.83 -10.18
CA PRO A 224 -18.04 19.51 -10.99
C PRO A 224 -17.69 19.57 -12.49
N GLY A 225 -18.06 18.55 -13.27
CA GLY A 225 -17.98 18.58 -14.75
C GLY A 225 -16.91 17.69 -15.39
N LEU A 226 -15.93 17.19 -14.65
CA LEU A 226 -15.09 16.08 -15.10
C LEU A 226 -15.64 14.79 -14.48
N HIS A 227 -16.70 14.23 -15.06
CA HIS A 227 -16.93 12.80 -14.95
C HIS A 227 -15.79 12.14 -15.74
N ALA A 228 -14.61 12.06 -15.12
CA ALA A 228 -13.59 11.14 -15.59
C ALA A 228 -14.25 9.78 -15.49
N ALA A 229 -14.85 9.32 -16.60
CA ALA A 229 -15.24 7.93 -16.77
C ALA A 229 -14.02 7.15 -16.26
N TYR A 230 -14.20 6.46 -15.14
CA TYR A 230 -13.09 5.90 -14.38
C TYR A 230 -12.48 4.82 -15.26
N LEU A 231 -11.53 5.21 -16.12
CA LEU A 231 -10.84 4.34 -17.07
C LEU A 231 -10.13 3.22 -16.31
N GLY A 232 -9.96 3.34 -14.99
CA GLY A 232 -9.53 2.29 -14.07
C GLY A 232 -10.48 1.10 -13.92
N VAL A 233 -11.77 1.21 -14.28
CA VAL A 233 -12.68 0.05 -14.27
C VAL A 233 -12.21 -1.00 -15.27
N ILE A 234 -11.72 -0.57 -16.44
CA ILE A 234 -11.25 -1.50 -17.48
C ILE A 234 -10.03 -2.31 -16.99
N PRO A 235 -8.94 -1.70 -16.47
CA PRO A 235 -7.86 -2.41 -15.78
C PRO A 235 -8.33 -3.30 -14.63
N LEU A 236 -9.31 -2.87 -13.82
CA LEU A 236 -9.85 -3.68 -12.72
C LEU A 236 -10.56 -4.94 -13.24
N LEU A 237 -11.38 -4.82 -14.29
CA LEU A 237 -12.04 -5.95 -14.94
C LEU A 237 -11.03 -6.91 -15.59
N LEU A 238 -10.01 -6.36 -16.26
CA LEU A 238 -8.93 -7.15 -16.84
C LEU A 238 -8.08 -7.85 -15.75
N ALA A 239 -7.81 -7.19 -14.64
CA ALA A 239 -7.09 -7.77 -13.50
C ALA A 239 -7.91 -8.88 -12.84
N ALA A 240 -9.21 -8.67 -12.61
CA ALA A 240 -10.12 -9.69 -12.08
C ALA A 240 -10.19 -10.91 -13.00
N ARG A 241 -10.35 -10.70 -14.32
CA ARG A 241 -10.31 -11.77 -15.31
C ARG A 241 -8.96 -12.50 -15.32
N GLY A 242 -7.85 -11.76 -15.22
CA GLY A 242 -6.50 -12.33 -15.14
C GLY A 242 -6.26 -13.17 -13.88
N LEU A 243 -6.92 -12.84 -12.76
CA LEU A 243 -6.86 -13.59 -11.52
C LEU A 243 -7.58 -14.96 -11.63
N VAL A 244 -8.70 -14.99 -12.36
CA VAL A 244 -9.57 -16.18 -12.52
C VAL A 244 -9.10 -17.08 -13.66
N ALA A 245 -8.54 -16.53 -14.73
CA ALA A 245 -8.23 -17.28 -15.96
C ALA A 245 -6.98 -18.20 -15.87
N ARG A 246 -6.27 -18.26 -14.74
CA ARG A 246 -5.01 -19.01 -14.63
C ARG A 246 -5.21 -20.47 -14.25
N GLY A 247 -5.66 -21.27 -15.23
CA GLY A 247 -5.17 -22.64 -15.46
C GLY A 247 -3.85 -22.61 -16.27
N PRO A 248 -3.28 -23.76 -16.69
CA PRO A 248 -2.10 -23.79 -17.56
C PRO A 248 -2.50 -23.28 -18.95
N PHE A 249 -2.57 -21.95 -19.12
CA PHE A 249 -2.93 -21.39 -20.40
C PHE A 249 -1.69 -21.27 -21.29
N PRO A 250 -1.71 -21.86 -22.51
CA PRO A 250 -0.76 -21.52 -23.55
C PRO A 250 -0.92 -20.03 -23.89
N ALA A 251 0.16 -19.42 -24.37
CA ALA A 251 0.24 -18.01 -24.74
C ALA A 251 -1.03 -17.50 -25.46
N TRP A 252 -1.64 -16.43 -24.95
CA TRP A 252 -2.81 -15.78 -25.58
C TRP A 252 -2.35 -14.80 -26.69
N PRO A 253 -3.25 -14.33 -27.58
CA PRO A 253 -3.21 -14.48 -29.03
C PRO A 253 -2.71 -13.22 -29.76
N TRP A 254 -1.86 -12.41 -29.15
CA TRP A 254 -1.36 -11.17 -29.78
C TRP A 254 -0.33 -11.41 -30.90
N ALA A 255 -0.07 -12.66 -31.27
CA ALA A 255 0.73 -13.02 -32.44
C ALA A 255 0.07 -12.66 -33.80
N ILE A 256 -1.11 -12.02 -33.81
CA ILE A 256 -1.82 -11.65 -35.06
C ILE A 256 -1.74 -10.14 -35.37
N ILE A 257 -1.12 -9.29 -34.51
CA ILE A 257 -0.93 -7.85 -34.82
C ILE A 257 0.56 -7.51 -34.97
N GLY A 258 1.38 -8.45 -35.43
CA GLY A 258 2.82 -8.27 -35.61
C GLY A 258 3.42 -9.15 -36.70
N GLY A 259 2.68 -9.33 -37.80
CA GLY A 259 3.21 -9.78 -39.09
C GLY A 259 3.23 -8.60 -40.06
#